data_AF-A0A7I7T6H0-F1
#
_entry.id   AF-A0A7I7T6H0-F1
#
_cell.length_a   1.000
_cell.length_b   1.000
_cell.length_c   1.000
_cell.angle_alpha   90.00
_cell.angle_beta   90.00
_cell.angle_gamma   90.00
#
_symmetry.space_group_name_H-M   'P 1'
#
loop_
_entity.id
_entity.type
_entity.pdbx_description
1 polymer ?
#
loop_
_entity_poly.entity_id
_entity_poly.type
_entity_poly.pdbx_seq_one_letter_code
_entity_poly.pdbx_strand_id
1 'polypeptide(L)'
;MDTGNQTPESANRLQAEHLRAMLLAQCEQLDADLATYGCALERYQRRGEQTQARRIRGMIRAAERERRSVQDLIAGLERRFLAAEHARSEQVRHPMPGLGPSRHGAARVHPYPTPHRVIRT
;
A
#
# COMPACT_ATOMS: atom_id res chain seq x y z
N MET A 1 21.58 6.02 29.20
CA MET A 1 21.65 6.97 28.07
C MET A 1 21.89 6.15 26.81
N ASP A 2 20.82 5.68 26.19
CA ASP A 2 20.84 4.79 25.01
C ASP A 2 21.00 5.59 23.71
N THR A 3 22.23 6.02 23.41
CA THR A 3 22.55 6.68 22.13
C THR A 3 22.84 5.68 21.02
N GLY A 4 23.18 4.42 21.35
CA GLY A 4 23.48 3.37 20.38
C GLY A 4 22.26 2.77 19.67
N ASN A 5 21.05 2.95 20.21
CA ASN A 5 19.82 2.38 19.65
C ASN A 5 19.08 3.35 18.69
N GLN A 6 19.36 4.66 18.78
CA GLN A 6 18.73 5.70 17.93
C GLN A 6 19.37 5.81 16.53
N THR A 7 20.65 5.48 16.41
CA THR A 7 21.38 5.51 15.12
C THR A 7 20.98 4.39 14.15
N PRO A 8 20.79 3.11 14.56
CA PRO A 8 20.31 2.08 13.63
C PRO A 8 18.85 2.29 13.22
N GLU A 9 18.00 2.76 14.13
CA GLU A 9 16.60 3.07 13.81
C GLU A 9 16.47 4.20 12.79
N SER A 10 17.30 5.24 12.89
CA SER A 10 17.32 6.35 11.92
C SER A 10 17.91 5.94 10.56
N ALA A 11 18.93 5.09 10.52
CA ALA A 11 19.48 4.53 9.28
C ALA A 11 18.47 3.61 8.54
N ASN A 12 17.84 2.69 9.27
CA ASN A 12 16.80 1.80 8.72
C ASN A 12 15.63 2.60 8.16
N ARG A 13 15.28 3.71 8.82
CA ARG A 13 14.22 4.58 8.38
C ARG A 13 14.57 5.35 7.11
N LEU A 14 15.76 5.96 7.04
CA LEU A 14 16.22 6.65 5.84
C LEU A 14 16.25 5.70 4.63
N GLN A 15 16.68 4.46 4.84
CA GLN A 15 16.65 3.42 3.83
C GLN A 15 15.22 3.07 3.40
N ALA A 16 14.28 2.97 4.34
CA ALA A 16 12.88 2.72 4.03
C ALA A 16 12.27 3.88 3.21
N GLU A 17 12.57 5.13 3.55
CA GLU A 17 12.13 6.31 2.79
C GLU A 17 12.68 6.29 1.36
N HIS A 18 13.96 5.95 1.19
CA HIS A 18 14.58 5.80 -0.12
C HIS A 18 13.91 4.69 -0.96
N LEU A 19 13.72 3.50 -0.38
CA LEU A 19 13.04 2.40 -1.06
C LEU A 19 11.60 2.75 -1.43
N ARG A 20 10.88 3.46 -0.55
CA ARG A 20 9.53 3.97 -0.85
C ARG A 20 9.55 4.89 -2.07
N ALA A 21 10.49 5.82 -2.14
CA ALA A 21 10.61 6.73 -3.28
C ALA A 21 10.87 5.97 -4.59
N MET A 22 11.74 4.95 -4.57
CA MET A 22 11.98 4.10 -5.73
C MET A 22 10.73 3.33 -6.17
N LEU A 23 9.99 2.74 -5.24
CA LEU A 23 8.76 1.99 -5.55
C LEU A 23 7.65 2.90 -6.11
N LEU A 24 7.57 4.14 -5.61
CA LEU A 24 6.64 5.14 -6.16
C LEU A 24 7.01 5.52 -7.60
N ALA A 25 8.29 5.78 -7.88
CA ALA A 25 8.76 6.03 -9.25
C ALA A 25 8.46 4.83 -10.19
N GLN A 26 8.58 3.59 -9.70
CA GLN A 26 8.19 2.41 -10.46
C GLN A 26 6.68 2.37 -10.73
N CYS A 27 5.83 2.79 -9.78
CA CYS A 27 4.38 2.89 -10.01
C CYS A 27 4.06 3.92 -11.11
N GLU A 28 4.70 5.08 -11.07
CA GLU A 28 4.55 6.11 -12.11
C GLU A 28 4.94 5.58 -13.49
N GLN A 29 6.05 4.82 -13.57
CA GLN A 29 6.47 4.19 -14.82
C GLN A 29 5.43 3.16 -15.31
N LEU A 30 4.91 2.31 -14.43
CA LEU A 30 3.87 1.32 -14.78
C LEU A 30 2.58 1.99 -15.26
N ASP A 31 2.21 3.13 -14.66
CA ASP A 31 1.04 3.90 -15.10
C ASP A 31 1.26 4.52 -16.49
N ALA A 32 2.48 5.01 -16.78
CA ALA A 32 2.85 5.48 -18.12
C ALA A 32 2.82 4.35 -19.17
N ASP A 33 3.31 3.16 -18.80
CA ASP A 33 3.28 1.98 -19.67
C ASP A 33 1.84 1.54 -19.94
N LEU A 34 0.97 1.53 -18.93
CA LEU A 34 -0.45 1.22 -19.07
C LEU A 34 -1.16 2.20 -20.03
N ALA A 35 -0.89 3.50 -19.92
CA ALA A 35 -1.40 4.49 -20.86
C ALA A 35 -0.92 4.21 -22.30
N THR A 36 0.36 3.88 -22.46
CA THR A 36 0.95 3.52 -23.76
C THR A 36 0.29 2.27 -24.36
N TYR A 37 0.10 1.23 -23.56
CA TYR A 37 -0.54 0.00 -23.98
C TYR A 37 -2.02 0.19 -24.31
N GLY A 38 -2.74 1.04 -23.57
CA GLY A 38 -4.12 1.43 -23.87
C GLY A 38 -4.23 2.07 -25.25
N CYS A 39 -3.42 3.10 -25.53
CA CYS A 39 -3.37 3.75 -26.84
C CYS A 39 -3.01 2.77 -27.98
N ALA A 40 -2.08 1.85 -27.75
CA ALA A 40 -1.72 0.84 -28.74
C ALA A 40 -2.85 -0.19 -28.97
N LEU A 41 -3.55 -0.62 -27.90
CA LEU A 41 -4.70 -1.51 -27.99
C LEU A 41 -5.82 -0.89 -28.82
N GLU A 42 -6.14 0.38 -28.61
CA GLU A 42 -7.14 1.09 -29.42
C GLU A 42 -6.77 1.10 -30.91
N ARG A 43 -5.50 1.39 -31.23
CA ARG A 43 -5.02 1.36 -32.62
C ARG A 43 -5.16 -0.02 -33.25
N TYR A 44 -4.77 -1.08 -32.54
CA TYR A 44 -4.90 -2.45 -33.05
C TYR A 44 -6.36 -2.87 -33.23
N GLN A 45 -7.25 -2.47 -32.32
CA GLN A 45 -8.68 -2.74 -32.44
C GLN A 45 -9.29 -2.03 -33.66
N ARG A 46 -8.97 -0.75 -33.88
CA ARG A 46 -9.44 0.00 -35.07
C ARG A 46 -8.98 -0.62 -36.39
N ARG A 47 -7.80 -1.25 -36.41
CA ARG A 47 -7.24 -1.93 -37.59
C ARG A 47 -7.68 -3.39 -37.73
N GLY A 48 -8.41 -3.94 -36.77
CA GLY A 48 -8.79 -5.36 -36.76
C GLY A 48 -7.62 -6.33 -36.49
N GLU A 49 -6.51 -5.86 -35.94
CA GLU A 49 -5.30 -6.66 -35.68
C GLU A 49 -5.47 -7.52 -34.41
N GLN A 50 -6.29 -8.56 -34.48
CA GLN A 50 -6.71 -9.36 -33.31
C GLN A 50 -5.55 -10.02 -32.55
N THR A 51 -4.53 -10.52 -33.25
CA THR A 51 -3.36 -11.15 -32.60
C THR A 51 -2.59 -10.13 -31.76
N GLN A 52 -2.38 -8.92 -32.28
CA GLN A 52 -1.71 -7.83 -31.56
C GLN A 52 -2.57 -7.34 -30.39
N ALA A 53 -3.88 -7.17 -30.62
CA ALA A 53 -4.83 -6.80 -29.58
C ALA A 53 -4.85 -7.82 -28.42
N ARG A 54 -4.80 -9.13 -28.73
CA ARG A 54 -4.70 -10.19 -27.72
C ARG A 54 -3.39 -10.09 -26.93
N ARG A 55 -2.26 -9.90 -27.62
CA ARG A 55 -0.94 -9.79 -26.99
C ARG A 55 -0.88 -8.60 -26.03
N ILE A 56 -1.34 -7.43 -26.46
CA ILE A 56 -1.24 -6.21 -25.64
C ILE A 56 -2.20 -6.23 -24.45
N ARG A 57 -3.38 -6.86 -24.55
CA ARG A 57 -4.22 -7.15 -23.37
C ARG A 57 -3.50 -8.03 -22.35
N GLY A 58 -2.63 -8.94 -22.81
CA GLY A 58 -1.76 -9.73 -21.94
C GLY A 58 -0.74 -8.87 -21.20
N MET A 59 -0.11 -7.92 -21.91
CA MET A 59 0.83 -6.96 -21.34
C MET A 59 0.17 -6.03 -20.31
N ILE A 60 -1.02 -5.50 -20.62
CA ILE A 60 -1.82 -4.68 -19.69
C ILE A 60 -2.08 -5.43 -18.38
N ARG A 61 -2.60 -6.67 -18.45
CA ARG A 61 -2.85 -7.47 -17.24
C ARG A 61 -1.58 -7.79 -16.45
N ALA A 62 -0.44 -7.94 -17.13
CA ALA A 62 0.84 -8.15 -16.46
C ALA A 62 1.29 -6.90 -15.71
N ALA A 63 1.28 -5.73 -16.36
CA ALA A 63 1.61 -4.44 -15.76
C ALA A 63 0.66 -4.08 -14.60
N GLU A 64 -0.64 -4.35 -14.73
CA GLU A 64 -1.62 -4.15 -13.65
C GLU A 64 -1.33 -5.03 -12.42
N ARG A 65 -0.93 -6.30 -12.65
CA ARG A 65 -0.54 -7.18 -11.54
C ARG A 65 0.72 -6.68 -10.86
N GLU A 66 1.72 -6.27 -11.63
CA GLU A 66 2.95 -5.71 -11.11
C GLU A 66 2.67 -4.45 -10.28
N ARG A 67 1.83 -3.54 -10.80
CA ARG A 67 1.43 -2.32 -10.07
C ARG A 67 0.81 -2.65 -8.72
N ARG A 68 -0.11 -3.62 -8.67
CA ARG A 68 -0.70 -4.09 -7.40
C ARG A 68 0.36 -4.65 -6.44
N SER A 69 1.26 -5.49 -6.94
CA SER A 69 2.36 -6.03 -6.13
C SER A 69 3.26 -4.94 -5.56
N VAL A 70 3.62 -3.93 -6.36
CA VAL A 70 4.43 -2.79 -5.91
C VAL A 70 3.69 -1.97 -4.85
N GLN A 71 2.39 -1.74 -5.03
CA GLN A 71 1.56 -1.05 -4.03
C GLN A 71 1.49 -1.83 -2.70
N ASP A 72 1.37 -3.15 -2.75
CA ASP A 72 1.39 -3.99 -1.54
C ASP A 72 2.75 -3.93 -0.82
N LEU A 73 3.85 -3.87 -1.59
CA LEU A 73 5.21 -3.69 -1.05
C LEU A 73 5.37 -2.32 -0.35
N ILE A 74 4.88 -1.25 -0.97
CA ILE A 74 4.85 0.10 -0.38
C ILE A 74 4.08 0.06 0.95
N ALA A 75 2.85 -0.46 0.93
CA ALA A 75 2.01 -0.52 2.13
C ALA A 75 2.67 -1.37 3.24
N GLY A 76 3.33 -2.47 2.88
CA GLY A 76 4.08 -3.30 3.82
C GLY A 76 5.31 -2.60 4.40
N LEU A 77 6.00 -1.77 3.62
CA LEU A 77 7.14 -0.99 4.05
C LEU A 77 6.72 0.17 4.96
N GLU A 78 5.68 0.90 4.58
CA GLU A 78 5.11 2.00 5.38
C GLU A 78 4.67 1.50 6.76
N ARG A 79 3.91 0.39 6.82
CA ARG A 79 3.44 -0.18 8.10
C ARG A 79 4.58 -0.58 9.04
N ARG A 80 5.69 -1.11 8.51
CA ARG A 80 6.79 -1.66 9.31
C ARG A 80 7.80 -0.62 9.76
N PHE A 81 8.09 0.37 8.92
CA PHE A 81 9.20 1.30 9.16
C PHE A 81 8.78 2.76 9.32
N LEU A 82 7.61 3.15 8.82
CA LEU A 82 7.19 4.56 8.75
C LEU A 82 5.89 4.89 9.53
N ALA A 83 5.17 3.88 10.02
CA ALA A 83 3.90 4.05 10.75
C ALA A 83 4.04 4.85 12.05
N ALA A 84 5.17 4.73 12.75
CA ALA A 84 5.41 5.40 14.03
C ALA A 84 5.54 6.93 13.92
N GLU A 85 5.72 7.48 12.71
CA GLU A 85 5.82 8.92 12.50
C GLU A 85 4.53 9.57 12.00
N HIS A 86 3.62 8.82 11.38
CA HIS A 86 2.28 9.35 11.08
C HIS A 86 1.52 9.66 12.38
N ALA A 87 1.58 8.75 13.36
CA ALA A 87 0.96 8.95 14.67
C ALA A 87 1.61 10.11 15.47
N ARG A 88 2.94 10.28 15.39
CA ARG A 88 3.66 11.37 16.07
C ARG A 88 3.46 12.72 15.37
N SER A 89 3.43 12.75 14.03
CA SER A 89 3.21 13.97 13.26
C SER A 89 1.76 14.48 13.35
N GLU A 90 0.79 13.58 13.48
CA GLU A 90 -0.60 13.94 13.82
C GLU A 90 -0.71 14.52 15.24
N GLN A 91 0.03 13.99 16.21
CA GLN A 91 0.09 14.54 17.58
C GLN A 91 0.79 15.91 17.66
N VAL A 92 1.80 16.17 16.84
CA VAL A 92 2.49 17.48 16.81
C VAL A 92 1.64 18.58 16.15
N ARG A 93 0.73 18.23 15.23
CA ARG A 93 -0.19 19.20 14.59
C ARG A 93 -1.40 19.58 15.44
N HIS A 94 -1.71 18.80 16.47
CA HIS A 94 -2.78 19.11 17.42
C HIS A 94 -2.22 19.27 18.83
N PRO A 95 -1.83 20.48 19.27
CA PRO A 95 -1.65 20.72 20.69
C PRO A 95 -2.97 20.45 21.39
N MET A 96 -3.00 19.39 22.21
CA MET A 96 -4.15 18.99 23.02
C MET A 96 -4.64 20.18 23.86
N PRO A 97 -5.90 20.64 23.72
CA PRO A 97 -6.54 21.39 24.79
C PRO A 97 -6.90 20.37 25.87
N GLY A 98 -6.32 20.54 27.06
CA GLY A 98 -6.55 19.66 28.18
C GLY A 98 -8.04 19.51 28.51
N LEU A 99 -8.44 18.30 28.90
CA LEU A 99 -9.64 18.07 29.68
C LEU A 99 -9.39 16.89 30.61
N GLY A 100 -9.78 17.08 31.88
CA GLY A 100 -9.48 16.22 33.02
C GLY A 100 -10.19 14.87 33.05
N PRO A 101 -10.38 14.29 34.25
CA PRO A 101 -10.23 12.86 34.46
C PRO A 101 -11.43 12.01 34.04
N SER A 102 -11.07 10.89 33.40
CA SER A 102 -11.58 9.52 33.59
C SER A 102 -13.00 9.38 34.15
N ARG A 103 -13.97 9.12 33.27
CA ARG A 103 -15.22 8.47 33.62
C ARG A 103 -15.35 7.18 32.81
N HIS A 104 -15.47 6.08 33.56
CA HIS A 104 -15.63 4.71 33.12
C HIS A 104 -16.65 4.53 31.98
N GLY A 105 -16.26 3.79 30.95
CA GLY A 105 -17.15 3.24 29.92
C GLY A 105 -16.77 1.78 29.66
N ALA A 106 -17.64 0.87 30.09
CA ALA A 106 -17.40 -0.56 30.19
C ALA A 106 -17.06 -1.25 28.85
N ALA A 107 -16.14 -2.22 28.94
CA ALA A 107 -15.89 -3.22 27.91
C ALA A 107 -17.16 -4.03 27.63
N ARG A 108 -17.73 -3.90 26.43
CA ARG A 108 -18.67 -4.89 25.91
C ARG A 108 -17.88 -5.95 25.14
N VAL A 109 -17.42 -6.92 25.90
CA VAL A 109 -17.05 -8.26 25.40
C VAL A 109 -18.29 -8.84 24.72
N HIS A 110 -18.18 -9.17 23.44
CA HIS A 110 -19.21 -9.93 22.74
C HIS A 110 -18.82 -11.41 22.77
N PRO A 111 -19.48 -12.27 23.57
CA PRO A 111 -19.31 -13.70 23.45
C PRO A 111 -20.28 -14.20 22.38
N TYR A 112 -19.79 -14.77 21.29
CA TYR A 112 -20.23 -16.06 20.73
C TYR A 112 -19.62 -16.30 19.34
N PRO A 113 -19.37 -17.58 18.97
CA PRO A 113 -18.38 -17.97 17.98
C PRO A 113 -18.93 -18.18 16.56
N THR A 114 -17.97 -18.22 15.66
CA THR A 114 -17.93 -18.45 14.22
C THR A 114 -18.88 -19.56 13.69
N PRO A 115 -19.51 -19.39 12.51
CA PRO A 115 -20.40 -20.41 11.94
C PRO A 115 -19.63 -21.63 11.40
N HIS A 116 -20.09 -22.82 11.79
CA HIS A 116 -19.65 -24.12 11.26
C HIS A 116 -20.23 -24.33 9.85
N ARG A 117 -19.38 -24.49 8.83
CA ARG A 117 -19.83 -24.95 7.50
C ARG A 117 -20.00 -26.47 7.52
N VAL A 118 -21.18 -26.96 7.14
CA VAL A 118 -21.46 -28.38 6.93
C VAL A 118 -21.19 -28.69 5.46
N ILE A 119 -20.23 -29.59 5.19
CA ILE A 119 -20.06 -30.19 3.86
C ILE A 119 -21.08 -31.33 3.77
N ARG A 120 -22.00 -31.27 2.81
CA ARG A 120 -22.79 -32.44 2.42
C ARG A 120 -22.05 -33.14 1.28
N THR A 121 -21.75 -34.42 1.49
CA THR A 121 -21.29 -35.39 0.49
C THR A 121 -22.37 -35.71 -0.51
#